data_AF-F3AV32-F1
#
_entry.id   AF-F3AV32-F1
#
_cell.length_a   1.000
_cell.length_b   1.000
_cell.length_c   1.000
_cell.angle_alpha   90.00
_cell.angle_beta   90.00
_cell.angle_gamma   90.00
#
_symmetry.space_group_name_H-M   'P 1'
#
loop_
_entity.id
_entity.type
_entity.pdbx_description
1 polymer ?
#
loop_
_entity_poly.entity_id
_entity_poly.type
_entity_poly.pdbx_seq_one_letter_code
_entity_poly.pdbx_strand_id
1 'polypeptide(L)'
;MVADELTRALIEETTLEDISESYRPVVDIIGIEKFIELSEYAKGDELYFPKTENIIAPARNRRIKKEWNGYNSKELAEKYNLTTKQIGNILKDEPMIGQMSIFDMNNDD
;
A
#
# COMPACT_ATOMS: atom_id res chain seq x y z
N MET A 1 -29.66 8.64 19.67
CA MET A 1 -29.46 7.36 20.37
C MET A 1 -30.32 6.25 19.75
N VAL A 2 -31.64 6.42 19.54
CA VAL A 2 -32.49 5.40 18.90
C VAL A 2 -32.06 5.06 17.45
N ALA A 3 -31.64 6.06 16.66
CA ALA A 3 -31.19 5.83 15.29
C ALA A 3 -29.91 4.97 15.21
N ASP A 4 -29.02 5.04 16.21
CA ASP A 4 -27.77 4.27 16.22
C ASP A 4 -28.02 2.80 16.62
N GLU A 5 -28.93 2.55 17.58
CA GLU A 5 -29.29 1.20 18.02
C GLU A 5 -30.08 0.43 16.96
N LEU A 6 -31.06 1.08 16.32
CA LEU A 6 -31.80 0.48 15.20
C LEU A 6 -30.88 0.16 14.03
N THR A 7 -30.01 1.09 13.64
CA THR A 7 -29.06 0.85 12.54
C THR A 7 -28.14 -0.33 12.85
N ARG A 8 -27.67 -0.49 14.09
CA ARG A 8 -26.86 -1.66 14.48
C ARG A 8 -27.63 -2.97 14.39
N ALA A 9 -28.86 -3.01 14.89
CA ALA A 9 -29.71 -4.21 14.78
C ALA A 9 -29.91 -4.62 13.31
N LEU A 10 -30.16 -3.65 12.43
CA LEU A 10 -30.30 -3.91 10.98
C LEU A 10 -28.99 -4.44 10.36
N ILE A 11 -27.83 -3.94 10.81
CA ILE A 11 -26.52 -4.44 10.36
C ILE A 11 -26.31 -5.90 10.80
N GLU A 12 -26.68 -6.24 12.04
CA GLU A 12 -26.57 -7.59 12.57
C GLU A 12 -27.53 -8.58 11.88
N GLU A 13 -28.70 -8.11 11.44
CA GLU A 13 -29.68 -8.89 10.69
C GLU A 13 -29.34 -9.02 9.19
N THR A 14 -28.45 -8.18 8.66
CA THR A 14 -28.07 -8.19 7.24
C THR A 14 -27.32 -9.47 6.91
N THR A 15 -27.75 -10.17 5.87
CA THR A 15 -27.09 -11.40 5.39
C THR A 15 -26.42 -11.19 4.03
N LEU A 16 -25.66 -12.20 3.57
CA LEU A 16 -24.97 -12.15 2.28
C LEU A 16 -25.96 -12.08 1.10
N GLU A 17 -27.17 -12.63 1.29
CA GLU A 17 -28.24 -12.64 0.31
C GLU A 17 -28.80 -11.24 0.05
N ASP A 18 -28.76 -10.34 1.04
CA ASP A 18 -29.17 -8.92 0.91
C ASP A 18 -28.19 -8.09 0.08
N ILE A 19 -26.98 -8.61 -0.15
CA ILE A 19 -25.92 -7.95 -0.91
C ILE A 19 -25.88 -8.48 -2.34
N SER A 20 -25.75 -7.54 -3.29
CA SER A 20 -25.62 -7.87 -4.71
C SER A 20 -24.47 -8.84 -4.97
N GLU A 21 -24.69 -9.80 -5.87
CA GLU A 21 -23.72 -10.85 -6.21
C GLU A 21 -22.36 -10.30 -6.66
N SER A 22 -22.34 -9.11 -7.27
CA SER A 22 -21.10 -8.44 -7.68
C SER A 22 -20.18 -8.08 -6.51
N TYR A 23 -20.74 -7.86 -5.31
CA TYR A 23 -19.99 -7.48 -4.11
C TYR A 23 -19.73 -8.67 -3.16
N ARG A 24 -20.43 -9.79 -3.32
CA ARG A 24 -20.24 -10.98 -2.45
C ARG A 24 -18.78 -11.45 -2.34
N PRO A 25 -17.98 -11.52 -3.44
CA PRO A 25 -16.57 -11.86 -3.32
C PRO A 25 -15.76 -10.92 -2.44
N VAL A 26 -16.13 -9.63 -2.39
CA VAL A 26 -15.49 -8.65 -1.50
C VAL A 26 -15.93 -8.89 -0.06
N VAL A 27 -17.23 -9.09 0.16
CA VAL A 27 -17.80 -9.39 1.48
C VAL A 27 -17.22 -10.68 2.07
N ASP A 28 -16.99 -11.71 1.27
CA ASP A 28 -16.38 -12.97 1.71
C ASP A 28 -14.94 -12.77 2.23
N ILE A 29 -14.23 -11.75 1.73
CA ILE A 29 -12.86 -11.43 2.15
C ILE A 29 -12.85 -10.62 3.45
N ILE A 30 -13.75 -9.65 3.60
CA ILE A 30 -13.68 -8.64 4.67
C ILE A 30 -14.78 -8.75 5.74
N GLY A 31 -15.86 -9.47 5.46
CA GLY A 31 -17.08 -9.55 6.27
C GLY A 31 -18.09 -8.43 6.00
N ILE A 32 -19.36 -8.67 6.37
CA ILE A 32 -20.48 -7.73 6.18
C ILE A 32 -20.22 -6.41 6.93
N GLU A 33 -19.77 -6.47 8.18
CA GLU A 33 -19.50 -5.28 9.00
C GLU A 33 -18.50 -4.32 8.33
N LYS A 34 -17.39 -4.84 7.81
CA LYS A 34 -16.38 -4.03 7.12
C LYS A 34 -16.84 -3.54 5.76
N PHE A 35 -17.66 -4.32 5.06
CA PHE A 35 -18.27 -3.87 3.82
C PHE A 35 -19.22 -2.68 4.03
N ILE A 36 -19.97 -2.69 5.12
CA ILE A 36 -20.85 -1.57 5.50
C ILE A 36 -20.03 -0.34 5.90
N GLU A 37 -18.94 -0.52 6.66
CA GLU A 37 -18.00 0.58 6.99
C GLU A 37 -17.41 1.23 5.71
N LEU A 38 -17.02 0.43 4.71
CA LEU A 38 -16.56 0.95 3.42
C LEU A 38 -17.66 1.65 2.62
N SER A 39 -18.88 1.13 2.67
CA SER A 39 -20.05 1.71 2.00
C SER A 39 -20.41 3.07 2.61
N GLU A 40 -20.33 3.18 3.93
CA GLU A 40 -20.53 4.43 4.67
C GLU A 40 -19.43 5.45 4.38
N TYR A 41 -18.17 5.00 4.21
CA TYR A 41 -17.08 5.85 3.74
C TYR A 41 -17.32 6.36 2.30
N ALA A 42 -17.76 5.48 1.40
CA ALA A 42 -17.96 5.80 -0.01
C ALA A 42 -19.17 6.71 -0.25
N LYS A 43 -20.19 6.70 0.63
CA LYS A 43 -21.41 7.54 0.51
C LYS A 43 -22.11 7.45 -0.86
N GLY A 44 -21.98 6.31 -1.54
CA GLY A 44 -22.54 6.05 -2.86
C GLY A 44 -21.59 6.35 -4.03
N ASP A 45 -20.40 6.88 -3.78
CA ASP A 45 -19.36 7.07 -4.80
C ASP A 45 -18.68 5.74 -5.19
N GLU A 46 -18.15 5.69 -6.41
CA GLU A 46 -17.38 4.54 -6.89
C GLU A 46 -15.98 4.51 -6.23
N LEU A 47 -15.69 3.43 -5.49
CA LEU A 47 -14.39 3.22 -4.87
C LEU A 47 -13.46 2.42 -5.78
N TYR A 48 -12.38 3.06 -6.23
CA TYR A 48 -11.33 2.39 -6.99
C TYR A 48 -10.40 1.57 -6.08
N PHE A 49 -10.23 0.28 -6.39
CA PHE A 49 -9.20 -0.56 -5.77
C PHE A 49 -7.92 -0.56 -6.63
N PRO A 50 -6.81 0.03 -6.14
CA PRO A 50 -5.55 0.03 -6.88
C PRO A 50 -4.96 -1.37 -7.00
N LYS A 51 -4.20 -1.60 -8.07
CA LYS A 51 -3.42 -2.84 -8.23
C LYS A 51 -2.52 -3.07 -7.01
N THR A 52 -2.47 -4.31 -6.53
CA THR A 52 -1.64 -4.70 -5.38
C THR A 52 -0.18 -4.25 -5.54
N GLU A 53 0.37 -4.39 -6.75
CA GLU A 53 1.72 -3.94 -7.10
C GLU A 53 1.97 -2.46 -6.77
N ASN A 54 0.97 -1.59 -7.01
CA ASN A 54 1.06 -0.16 -6.71
C ASN A 54 0.99 0.11 -5.21
N ILE A 55 0.16 -0.64 -4.48
CA ILE A 55 0.04 -0.51 -3.02
C ILE A 55 1.35 -0.88 -2.32
N ILE A 56 2.00 -1.97 -2.76
CA ILE A 56 3.23 -2.47 -2.12
C ILE A 56 4.51 -1.83 -2.65
N ALA A 57 4.48 -1.18 -3.83
CA ALA A 57 5.66 -0.59 -4.46
C ALA A 57 6.41 0.39 -3.54
N PRO A 58 5.77 1.31 -2.79
CA PRO A 58 6.50 2.18 -1.86
C PRO A 58 7.24 1.42 -0.76
N ALA A 59 6.61 0.37 -0.21
CA ALA A 59 7.24 -0.47 0.81
C ALA A 59 8.43 -1.26 0.25
N ARG A 60 8.26 -1.85 -0.94
CA ARG A 60 9.34 -2.51 -1.69
C ARG A 60 10.51 -1.56 -1.94
N ASN A 61 10.26 -0.35 -2.42
CA ASN A 61 11.29 0.64 -2.74
C ASN A 61 12.08 1.06 -1.48
N ARG A 62 11.41 1.29 -0.34
CA ARG A 62 12.09 1.55 0.94
C ARG A 62 12.99 0.39 1.36
N ARG A 63 12.56 -0.85 1.10
CA ARG A 63 13.36 -2.04 1.44
C ARG A 63 14.57 -2.19 0.52
N ILE A 64 14.42 -1.96 -0.78
CA ILE A 64 15.52 -1.92 -1.76
C ILE A 64 16.58 -0.91 -1.32
N LYS A 65 16.18 0.31 -0.95
CA LYS A 65 17.11 1.36 -0.45
C LYS A 65 17.89 0.90 0.78
N LYS A 66 17.22 0.25 1.74
CA LYS A 66 17.87 -0.28 2.96
C LYS A 66 18.83 -1.43 2.69
N GLU A 67 18.55 -2.25 1.69
CA GLU A 67 19.36 -3.42 1.33
C GLU A 67 20.49 -3.07 0.34
N TRP A 68 20.50 -1.85 -0.20
CA TRP A 68 21.53 -1.42 -1.16
C TRP A 68 22.86 -1.17 -0.45
N ASN A 69 23.93 -1.75 -1.02
CA ASN A 69 25.29 -1.69 -0.45
C ASN A 69 26.31 -0.98 -1.36
N GLY A 70 25.85 -0.28 -2.40
CA GLY A 70 26.70 0.38 -3.39
C GLY A 70 26.81 -0.41 -4.70
N TYR A 71 26.85 -1.73 -4.62
CA TYR A 71 27.29 -2.59 -5.74
C TYR A 71 26.31 -3.72 -6.08
N ASN A 72 25.32 -4.00 -5.24
CA ASN A 72 24.38 -5.12 -5.37
C ASN A 72 23.14 -4.85 -6.24
N SER A 73 23.17 -3.88 -7.16
CA SER A 73 22.00 -3.53 -7.99
C SER A 73 21.46 -4.69 -8.83
N LYS A 74 22.32 -5.61 -9.27
CA LYS A 74 21.90 -6.80 -10.03
C LYS A 74 21.19 -7.83 -9.14
N GLU A 75 21.70 -8.05 -7.93
CA GLU A 75 21.09 -8.98 -6.96
C GLU A 75 19.71 -8.46 -6.51
N LEU A 76 19.58 -7.15 -6.28
CA LEU A 76 18.31 -6.52 -5.94
C LEU A 76 17.30 -6.61 -7.09
N ALA A 77 17.75 -6.46 -8.34
CA ALA A 77 16.92 -6.63 -9.52
C ALA A 77 16.33 -8.05 -9.59
N GLU A 78 17.17 -9.08 -9.41
CA GLU A 78 16.73 -10.48 -9.39
C GLU A 78 15.79 -10.77 -8.21
N LYS A 79 16.15 -10.34 -6.99
CA LYS A 79 15.37 -10.58 -5.76
C LYS A 79 13.96 -9.98 -5.82
N TYR A 80 13.83 -8.77 -6.37
CA TYR A 80 12.55 -8.06 -6.44
C TYR A 80 11.83 -8.20 -7.78
N ASN A 81 12.36 -9.03 -8.69
CA ASN A 81 11.86 -9.19 -10.06
C ASN A 81 11.69 -7.84 -10.78
N LEU A 82 12.74 -7.03 -10.75
CA LEU A 82 12.83 -5.73 -11.39
C LEU A 82 13.97 -5.70 -12.38
N THR A 83 13.92 -4.75 -13.31
CA THR A 83 15.08 -4.43 -14.15
C THR A 83 16.11 -3.63 -13.35
N THR A 84 17.39 -3.73 -13.73
CA THR A 84 18.45 -2.87 -13.17
C THR A 84 18.14 -1.38 -13.34
N LYS A 85 17.46 -1.00 -14.43
CA LYS A 85 16.96 0.37 -14.65
C LYS A 85 15.94 0.80 -13.59
N GLN A 86 14.99 -0.06 -13.24
CA GLN A 86 14.02 0.22 -12.18
C GLN A 86 14.70 0.33 -10.81
N ILE A 87 15.69 -0.53 -10.52
CA ILE A 87 16.52 -0.40 -9.32
C ILE A 87 17.24 0.95 -9.31
N GLY A 88 17.89 1.35 -10.40
CA GLY A 88 18.54 2.65 -10.52
C GLY A 88 17.58 3.82 -10.31
N ASN A 89 16.36 3.76 -10.86
CA ASN A 89 15.33 4.78 -10.62
C ASN A 89 14.90 4.86 -9.14
N ILE A 90 14.83 3.72 -8.46
CA ILE A 90 14.49 3.66 -7.03
C ILE A 90 15.60 4.28 -6.17
N LEU A 91 16.86 4.08 -6.57
CA LEU A 91 18.05 4.55 -5.85
C LEU A 91 18.50 5.96 -6.24
N LYS A 92 17.82 6.64 -7.17
CA LYS A 92 18.27 7.91 -7.75
C LYS A 92 18.56 9.02 -6.71
N ASP A 93 17.83 8.99 -5.60
CA ASP A 93 17.96 9.97 -4.51
C ASP A 93 18.82 9.47 -3.34
N GLU A 94 19.38 8.26 -3.41
CA GLU A 94 20.27 7.75 -2.36
C GLU A 94 21.69 8.30 -2.54
N PRO A 95 22.33 8.78 -1.47
CA PRO A 95 23.72 9.22 -1.53
C PRO A 95 24.62 8.04 -1.94
N MET A 96 25.61 8.31 -2.78
CA MET A 96 26.60 7.30 -3.16
C MET A 96 27.32 6.81 -1.90
N ILE A 97 27.21 5.51 -1.59
CA ILE A 97 27.91 4.90 -0.47
C ILE A 97 29.42 5.11 -0.68
N GLY A 98 30.06 5.77 0.29
CA GLY A 98 31.50 6.11 0.24
C GLY A 98 31.82 7.50 -0.32
N GLN A 99 30.83 8.32 -0.69
CA GLN A 99 31.03 9.71 -1.10
C GLN A 99 30.54 10.66 0.00
N MET A 100 31.42 11.53 0.49
CA MET A 100 31.02 12.64 1.35
C MET A 100 30.27 13.67 0.52
N SER A 101 29.15 14.18 1.05
CA SER A 101 28.46 15.31 0.45
C SER A 101 29.34 16.56 0.55
N ILE A 102 29.20 17.50 -0.40
CA ILE A 102 29.84 18.82 -0.30
C ILE A 102 29.43 19.57 0.98
N PHE A 103 28.27 19.23 1.53
CA PHE A 103 27.77 19.77 2.80
C PHE A 103 28.40 19.10 4.02
N ASP A 104 28.95 17.88 3.88
CA ASP A 104 29.68 17.19 4.95
C ASP A 104 31.12 17.72 5.07
N MET A 105 31.61 18.47 4.07
CA MET A 105 32.96 19.06 4.04
C MET A 105 33.10 20.42 4.76
N ASN A 106 32.00 21.02 5.25
CA ASN A 106 32.01 22.37 5.85
C ASN A 106 31.88 22.36 7.39
N ASN A 107 32.14 21.24 8.07
CA ASN A 107 32.06 21.14 9.54
C ASN A 107 33.43 21.15 10.25
N ASP A 108 34.51 21.41 9.51
CA ASP A 108 35.86 21.61 10.07
C ASP A 108 36.24 23.11 9.98
N ASP A 109 35.60 23.97 10.79
CA ASP A 109 36.07 25.31 11.18
C ASP A 109 35.50 25.71 12.55
#